data_AF-A0A2I4S6T9-F1
#
_entry.id   AF-A0A2I4S6T9-F1
#
_cell.length_a   1.000
_cell.length_b   1.000
_cell.length_c   1.000
_cell.angle_alpha   90.00
_cell.angle_beta   90.00
_cell.angle_gamma   90.00
#
_symmetry.space_group_name_H-M   'P 1'
#
loop_
_entity.id
_entity.type
_entity.pdbx_description
1 polymer ?
#
loop_
_entity_poly.entity_id
_entity_poly.type
_entity_poly.pdbx_seq_one_letter_code
_entity_poly.pdbx_strand_id
1 'polypeptide(L)' 'MLQFIELIIAFSIIILVVPQTPTENIVLRKLLETGFFTNYVKAKDFLNKTTWFLIFLFLVLLIALNSKVFF' A
#
# COMPACT_ATOMS: atom_id res chain seq x y z
N MET A 1 -10.82 7.94 16.36
CA MET A 1 -10.49 6.59 15.85
C MET A 1 -10.13 6.58 14.37
N LEU A 2 -10.94 7.16 13.47
CA LEU A 2 -10.62 7.22 12.03
C LEU A 2 -9.28 7.89 11.70
N GLN A 3 -8.90 8.98 12.38
CA GLN A 3 -7.58 9.62 12.23
C GLN A 3 -6.41 8.68 12.61
N PHE A 4 -6.61 7.80 13.59
CA PHE A 4 -5.60 6.82 13.96
C PHE A 4 -5.50 5.70 12.91
N ILE A 5 -6.62 5.30 12.30
CA ILE A 5 -6.64 4.36 11.17
C ILE A 5 -5.94 4.98 9.94
N GLU A 6 -6.19 6.25 9.64
CA GLU A 6 -5.48 7.01 8.60
C GLU A 6 -3.97 7.01 8.84
N LEU A 7 -3.54 7.26 10.09
CA LEU A 7 -2.13 7.24 10.46
C LEU A 7 -1.49 5.85 10.21
N ILE A 8 -2.16 4.77 10.62
CA ILE A 8 -1.67 3.40 10.37
C ILE A 8 -1.54 3.11 8.88
N ILE A 9 -2.54 3.51 8.08
CA ILE A 9 -2.52 3.33 6.62
C ILE A 9 -1.39 4.15 5.99
N ALA A 10 -1.18 5.39 6.44
CA ALA A 10 -0.08 6.23 5.95
C ALA A 10 1.29 5.58 6.20
N PHE A 11 1.53 5.08 7.42
CA PHE A 11 2.76 4.34 7.73
C PHE A 11 2.90 3.05 6.90
N SER A 12 1.79 2.33 6.69
CA SER A 12 1.79 1.12 5.85
C SER A 12 2.16 1.42 4.41
N ILE A 13 1.65 2.53 3.85
CA ILE A 13 2.02 2.99 2.50
C ILE A 13 3.50 3.35 2.44
N ILE A 14 4.03 4.08 3.42
CA ILE A 14 5.46 4.45 3.46
C ILE A 14 6.33 3.18 3.48
N ILE A 15 6.06 2.26 4.39
CA ILE A 15 6.81 1.01 4.52
C ILE A 15 6.70 0.17 3.25
N LEU A 16 5.54 0.18 2.58
CA LEU A 16 5.33 -0.58 1.36
C LEU A 16 6.03 0.07 0.16
N VAL A 17 5.94 1.39 -0.02
CA VAL A 17 6.36 2.12 -1.23
C VAL A 17 7.85 2.47 -1.22
N VAL A 18 8.40 2.93 -0.08
CA VAL A 18 9.80 3.36 0.03
C VAL A 18 10.81 2.30 -0.48
N PRO A 19 10.71 1.02 -0.10
CA PRO A 19 11.62 -0.02 -0.57
C PRO A 19 11.34 -0.52 -2.02
N GLN A 20 10.40 0.09 -2.75
CA GLN A 20 10.12 -0.24 -4.15
C GLN A 20 10.82 0.76 -5.07
N THR A 21 12.02 0.42 -5.55
CA THR A 21 12.72 1.21 -6.56
C THR A 21 12.74 0.47 -7.92
N PRO A 22 12.95 1.18 -9.04
CA PRO A 22 13.05 0.54 -10.36
C PRO A 22 14.21 -0.47 -10.47
N THR A 23 15.30 -0.23 -9.74
CA THR A 23 16.50 -1.07 -9.73
C THR A 23 16.39 -2.22 -8.73
N GLU A 24 15.88 -1.96 -7.52
CA GLU A 24 15.66 -2.97 -6.49
C GLU A 24 14.29 -2.80 -5.83
N ASN A 25 13.43 -3.81 -5.96
CA ASN A 25 12.17 -3.88 -5.23
C ASN A 25 12.28 -4.96 -4.16
N ILE A 26 12.70 -4.54 -2.96
CA ILE A 26 12.96 -5.45 -1.83
C ILE A 26 11.67 -6.14 -1.40
N VAL A 27 10.54 -5.43 -1.43
CA VAL A 27 9.23 -5.99 -1.07
C VAL A 27 8.85 -7.10 -2.03
N LEU A 28 9.02 -6.88 -3.33
CA LEU A 28 8.74 -7.88 -4.34
C LEU A 28 9.67 -9.10 -4.23
N ARG A 29 10.96 -8.89 -3.95
CA ARG A 29 11.90 -9.98 -3.68
C ARG A 29 11.42 -10.81 -2.49
N LYS A 30 11.11 -10.17 -1.37
CA LYS A 30 10.60 -10.84 -0.16
C LYS A 30 9.27 -11.56 -0.42
N LEU A 31 8.39 -10.98 -1.22
CA LEU A 31 7.11 -11.58 -1.62
C LEU A 31 7.33 -12.87 -2.42
N LEU A 32 8.34 -12.91 -3.29
CA LEU A 32 8.70 -14.09 -4.07
C LEU A 32 9.40 -15.17 -3.23
N GLU A 33 10.25 -14.76 -2.27
CA GLU A 33 10.90 -15.68 -1.32
C GLU A 33 9.88 -16.46 -0.47
N THR A 34 8.65 -15.95 -0.31
CA THR A 34 7.58 -16.70 0.39
C THR A 34 7.08 -17.94 -0.35
N GLY A 35 7.34 -18.05 -1.66
CA GLY A 35 6.78 -19.12 -2.50
C GLY A 35 5.29 -19.01 -2.79
N PHE A 36 4.61 -17.95 -2.32
CA PHE A 36 3.17 -17.75 -2.53
C PHE A 36 2.81 -17.45 -4.00
N PHE A 37 3.75 -16.85 -4.74
CA PHE A 37 3.56 -16.51 -6.15
C PHE A 37 4.42 -17.39 -7.05
N THR A 38 3.80 -17.88 -8.13
CA THR A 38 4.45 -18.76 -9.11
C THR A 38 5.48 -18.07 -9.99
N ASN A 39 5.39 -16.75 -10.15
CA ASN A 39 6.35 -15.98 -10.93
C ASN A 39 6.43 -14.52 -10.49
N TYR A 40 7.51 -13.86 -10.90
CA TYR A 40 7.79 -12.44 -10.63
C TYR A 40 6.67 -11.52 -11.10
N VAL A 41 6.09 -11.78 -12.27
CA VAL A 41 5.06 -10.94 -12.87
C VAL A 41 3.79 -10.90 -12.00
N LYS A 42 3.30 -12.05 -11.54
CA LYS A 42 2.12 -12.14 -10.66
C LYS A 42 2.36 -11.47 -9.31
N ALA A 43 3.55 -11.67 -8.74
CA ALA A 43 3.94 -11.02 -7.49
C ALA A 43 3.99 -9.50 -7.64
N LYS A 44 4.54 -9.01 -8.76
CA LYS A 44 4.59 -7.58 -9.09
C LYS A 44 3.21 -6.99 -9.29
N ASP A 45 2.34 -7.68 -10.03
CA ASP A 45 0.97 -7.24 -10.26
C ASP A 45 0.17 -7.18 -8.96
N PHE A 46 0.32 -8.17 -8.09
CA PHE A 46 -0.30 -8.18 -6.76
C PHE A 46 0.20 -7.02 -5.89
N LEU A 47 1.52 -6.83 -5.84
CA LEU A 47 2.13 -5.74 -5.08
C LEU A 47 1.62 -4.38 -5.58
N ASN A 48 1.59 -4.19 -6.90
CA ASN A 48 1.13 -2.95 -7.51
C ASN A 48 -0.36 -2.69 -7.22
N LYS A 49 -1.22 -3.71 -7.37
CA LYS A 49 -2.64 -3.62 -7.01
C LYS A 49 -2.84 -3.29 -5.54
N THR A 50 -2.06 -3.90 -4.65
CA THR A 50 -2.13 -3.66 -3.19
C THR A 50 -1.69 -2.24 -2.85
N THR A 51 -0.59 -1.76 -3.43
CA THR A 51 -0.12 -0.38 -3.28
C THR A 51 -1.18 0.62 -3.74
N TRP A 52 -1.74 0.44 -4.94
CA TRP A 52 -2.80 1.32 -5.47
C TRP A 52 -4.07 1.28 -4.62
N PHE A 53 -4.47 0.11 -4.14
CA PHE A 53 -5.60 -0.03 -3.23
C PHE A 53 -5.39 0.74 -1.93
N LEU A 54 -4.20 0.63 -1.31
CA LEU A 54 -3.88 1.36 -0.09
C LEU A 54 -3.86 2.87 -0.29
N ILE A 55 -3.25 3.36 -1.39
CA ILE A 55 -3.25 4.78 -1.74
C ILE A 55 -4.69 5.28 -1.94
N PHE A 56 -5.50 4.54 -2.69
CA PHE A 56 -6.90 4.88 -2.90
C PHE A 56 -7.67 4.94 -1.57
N LEU A 57 -7.50 3.94 -0.71
CA LEU A 57 -8.13 3.90 0.61
C LEU A 57 -7.71 5.08 1.49
N PHE A 58 -6.42 5.44 1.48
CA PHE A 58 -5.90 6.61 2.17
C PHE A 58 -6.56 7.90 1.68
N LEU A 59 -6.69 8.09 0.37
CA LEU A 59 -7.33 9.27 -0.21
C LEU A 59 -8.82 9.36 0.16
N VAL A 60 -9.54 8.23 0.15
CA VAL A 60 -10.95 8.18 0.58
C VAL A 60 -11.07 8.58 2.05
N LEU A 61 -10.19 8.08 2.92
CA LEU A 61 -10.18 8.43 4.34
C LEU A 61 -9.81 9.90 4.57
N LEU A 62 -8.83 10.42 3.86
CA LEU A 62 -8.43 11.83 3.91
C LEU A 62 -9.61 12.74 3.56
N ILE A 63 -10.33 12.43 2.47
CA ILE A 63 -11.51 13.18 2.06
C ILE A 63 -12.62 13.04 3.12
N ALA A 64 -12.89 11.82 3.60
CA ALA A 64 -13.94 11.58 4.59
C ALA A 64 -13.69 12.30 5.93
N LEU A 65 -12.42 12.42 6.34
CA LEU A 65 -12.02 13.08 7.59
C LEU A 65 -11.94 14.60 7.47
N ASN A 66 -11.52 15.13 6.31
CA ASN A 66 -11.35 16.56 6.10
C ASN A 66 -12.60 17.25 5.55
N SER A 67 -13.46 16.50 4.87
CA SER A 67 -14.75 17.01 4.46
C SER A 67 -15.65 17.08 5.68
N LYS A 68 -16.14 18.28 6.02
CA LYS A 68 -17.22 18.49 7.00
C LYS A 68 -18.54 17.79 6.61
N VAL A 69 -18.53 16.96 5.58
CA VAL A 69 -19.65 16.12 5.14
C VAL A 69 -20.17 15.19 6.26
N PHE A 70 -19.40 14.97 7.33
CA PHE A 70 -19.85 14.22 8.51
C PHE A 70 -20.06 15.05 9.80
N PHE A 71 -19.91 16.38 9.79
CA PHE A 71 -20.29 17.27 10.92
C PHE A 71 -20.57 18.72 10.49
#